data_AF-A0A6I2TZB5-F1
#
_entry.id   AF-A0A6I2TZB5-F1
#
_cell.length_a   1.000
_cell.length_b   1.000
_cell.length_c   1.000
_cell.angle_alpha   90.00
_cell.angle_beta   90.00
_cell.angle_gamma   90.00
#
_symmetry.space_group_name_H-M   'P 1'
#
loop_
_entity.id
_entity.type
_entity.pdbx_description
1 polymer ?
#
loop_
_entity_poly.entity_id
_entity_poly.type
_entity_poly.pdbx_seq_one_letter_code
_entity_poly.pdbx_strand_id
1 'polypeptide(L)'
;MATVKKLSSQTAVTTINANQKFPMTDPNGKVTLISLNDLKTALLGGANLNQMYDGVFIMYHRKNDDYPLMVKPHKWPSLQSSGEIADGVVVVEGGKILVVAPTEASLRWSSAAISGGGTTTGDRVTAMNDWNGKASTAKQVAASTSAAITNTASYAPGYCNLYSRANANGNGLTAGKWWLPSLGEMFMIYANMQKINYCLSLINGATQLAETWYWTSTELSAAIAWYLYLGDGITSHWGAKASGTGRVRPVSAFIS
;
A
#
# COMPACT_ATOMS: atom_id res chain seq x y z
N MET A 1 24.48 42.55 33.78
CA MET A 1 23.06 42.44 33.38
C MET A 1 22.81 41.00 32.95
N ALA A 2 21.80 40.33 33.51
CA ALA A 2 21.41 39.00 33.05
C ALA A 2 20.61 39.14 31.74
N THR A 3 21.09 38.53 30.68
CA THR A 3 20.39 38.52 29.38
C THR A 3 19.14 37.68 29.50
N VAL A 4 17.96 38.31 29.47
CA VAL A 4 16.67 37.61 29.48
C VAL A 4 16.47 36.93 28.12
N LYS A 5 16.51 35.59 28.10
CA LYS A 5 16.16 34.81 26.92
C LYS A 5 14.64 34.80 26.77
N LYS A 6 14.13 35.33 25.66
CA LYS A 6 12.70 35.27 25.35
C LYS A 6 12.36 33.89 24.80
N LEU A 7 11.19 33.36 25.19
CA LEU A 7 10.65 32.12 24.61
C LEU A 7 10.38 32.28 23.11
N SER A 8 9.93 33.47 22.69
CA SER A 8 9.64 33.82 21.30
C SER A 8 10.88 33.87 20.39
N SER A 9 12.10 33.81 20.95
CA SER A 9 13.35 33.80 20.18
C SER A 9 14.02 32.42 20.14
N GLN A 10 13.35 31.37 20.61
CA GLN A 10 13.88 30.01 20.58
C GLN A 10 13.49 29.29 19.28
N THR A 11 14.38 28.44 18.78
CA THR A 11 14.12 27.60 17.60
C THR A 11 13.10 26.52 17.92
N ALA A 12 12.18 26.24 16.99
CA ALA A 12 11.25 25.14 17.11
C ALA A 12 11.98 23.79 17.04
N VAL A 13 11.64 22.87 17.95
CA VAL A 13 12.07 21.47 17.88
C VAL A 13 11.07 20.71 17.01
N THR A 14 11.53 20.19 15.88
CA THR A 14 10.69 19.41 14.95
C THR A 14 10.78 17.90 15.15
N THR A 15 11.79 17.43 15.90
CA THR A 15 12.03 16.00 16.17
C THR A 15 12.50 15.80 17.60
N ILE A 16 11.96 14.78 18.28
CA ILE A 16 12.34 14.41 19.64
C ILE A 16 12.86 12.96 19.61
N ASN A 17 14.12 12.77 19.99
CA ASN A 17 14.75 11.47 20.06
C ASN A 17 14.46 10.77 21.40
N ALA A 18 14.52 9.44 21.43
CA ALA A 18 14.17 8.65 22.61
C ALA A 18 15.04 8.96 23.86
N ASN A 19 16.25 9.48 23.66
CA ASN A 19 17.17 9.87 24.72
C ASN A 19 16.92 11.29 25.28
N GLN A 20 16.07 12.09 24.63
CA GLN A 20 15.73 13.44 25.08
C GLN A 20 14.58 13.41 26.09
N LYS A 21 14.57 14.38 27.01
CA LYS A 21 13.59 14.49 28.10
C LYS A 21 13.09 15.93 28.24
N PHE A 22 11.84 16.09 28.69
CA PHE A 22 11.22 17.39 28.96
C PHE A 22 11.11 17.62 30.47
N PRO A 23 11.60 18.76 31.00
CA PRO A 23 11.43 19.08 32.41
C PRO A 23 9.99 19.48 32.72
N MET A 24 9.50 19.03 33.87
CA MET A 24 8.23 19.44 34.49
C MET A 24 8.50 19.83 35.94
N THR A 25 8.06 21.02 36.33
CA THR A 25 8.21 21.53 37.69
C THR A 25 6.88 21.46 38.42
N ASP A 26 6.88 20.90 39.62
CA ASP A 26 5.69 20.86 40.48
C ASP A 26 5.51 22.18 41.27
N PRO A 27 4.37 22.39 41.97
CA PRO A 27 4.13 23.61 42.75
C PRO A 27 5.16 23.87 43.86
N ASN A 28 5.92 22.86 44.28
CA ASN A 28 6.95 22.96 45.31
C ASN A 28 8.36 23.20 44.71
N GLY A 29 8.46 23.40 43.39
CA GLY A 29 9.71 23.65 42.70
C GLY A 29 10.54 22.41 42.38
N LYS A 30 10.02 21.20 42.62
CA LYS A 30 10.72 19.96 42.27
C LYS A 30 10.64 19.72 40.76
N VAL A 31 11.79 19.49 40.14
CA VAL A 31 11.89 19.16 38.71
C VAL A 31 11.83 17.64 38.53
N THR A 32 10.91 17.19 37.69
CA THR A 32 10.80 15.82 37.16
C THR A 32 10.98 15.85 35.65
N LEU A 33 11.25 14.69 35.04
CA LEU A 33 11.54 14.58 33.62
C LEU A 33 10.52 13.67 32.95
N ILE A 34 9.87 14.18 31.90
CA ILE A 34 8.95 13.45 31.03
C ILE A 34 9.78 12.84 29.89
N SER A 35 9.72 11.52 29.72
CA SER A 35 10.32 10.86 28.55
C SER A 35 9.44 11.02 27.31
N LEU A 36 10.00 10.77 26.12
CA LEU A 36 9.19 10.69 24.90
C LEU A 36 8.04 9.67 25.00
N ASN A 37 8.24 8.57 25.74
CA ASN A 37 7.22 7.56 25.95
C ASN A 37 6.08 8.07 26.85
N ASP A 38 6.41 8.78 27.92
CA ASP A 38 5.42 9.36 28.84
C ASP A 38 4.58 10.42 28.12
N LEU A 39 5.24 11.26 27.30
CA LEU A 39 4.56 12.29 26.50
C LEU A 39 3.59 11.67 25.49
N LYS A 40 4.01 10.62 24.77
CA LYS A 40 3.12 9.86 23.86
C LYS A 40 1.93 9.29 24.62
N THR A 41 2.17 8.68 25.77
CA THR A 41 1.13 8.06 26.60
C THR A 41 0.11 9.09 27.08
N ALA A 42 0.58 10.24 27.56
CA ALA A 42 -0.26 11.33 28.05
C ALA A 42 -1.10 11.98 26.94
N LEU A 43 -0.50 12.26 25.78
CA LEU A 43 -1.21 12.89 24.65
C LEU A 43 -2.28 12.00 24.03
N LEU A 44 -2.07 10.69 24.07
CA LEU A 44 -2.97 9.72 23.45
C LEU A 44 -4.01 9.17 24.43
N GLY A 45 -4.02 9.64 25.69
CA GLY A 45 -4.95 9.14 26.72
C GLY A 45 -4.82 7.64 26.97
N GLY A 46 -3.63 7.06 26.80
CA GLY A 46 -3.42 5.61 26.85
C GLY A 46 -3.85 4.83 25.60
N ALA A 47 -4.26 5.50 24.51
CA ALA A 47 -4.50 4.85 23.23
C ALA A 47 -3.20 4.25 22.70
N ASN A 48 -3.19 2.95 22.51
CA ASN A 48 -2.05 2.24 21.96
C ASN A 48 -1.98 2.54 20.46
N LEU A 49 -1.01 3.35 20.01
CA LEU A 49 -0.80 3.65 18.58
C LEU A 49 -0.73 2.39 17.71
N ASN A 50 -0.30 1.26 18.27
CA ASN A 50 -0.26 -0.01 17.54
C ASN A 50 -1.67 -0.52 17.20
N GLN A 51 -2.69 -0.19 17.99
CA GLN A 51 -4.09 -0.53 17.69
C GLN A 51 -4.66 0.32 16.54
N MET A 52 -4.12 1.52 16.30
CA MET A 52 -4.55 2.35 15.15
C MET A 52 -4.24 1.69 13.80
N TYR A 53 -3.31 0.74 13.78
CA TYR A 53 -2.91 -0.02 12.60
C TYR A 53 -3.35 -1.49 12.67
N ASP A 54 -4.36 -1.81 13.49
CA ASP A 54 -5.00 -3.12 13.41
C ASP A 54 -5.67 -3.31 12.05
N GLY A 55 -5.63 -4.56 11.57
CA GLY A 55 -6.05 -4.94 10.22
C GLY A 55 -4.96 -4.82 9.15
N VAL A 56 -3.80 -4.22 9.44
CA VAL A 56 -2.66 -4.19 8.49
C VAL A 56 -1.39 -4.82 9.05
N PHE A 57 -0.61 -5.44 8.16
CA PHE A 57 0.63 -6.15 8.49
C PHE A 57 1.66 -5.97 7.37
N ILE A 58 2.92 -6.30 7.64
CA ILE A 58 3.96 -6.41 6.61
C ILE A 58 4.28 -7.88 6.40
N MET A 59 4.13 -8.35 5.17
CA MET A 59 4.42 -9.72 4.75
C MET A 59 5.87 -9.87 4.28
N TYR A 60 6.47 -11.01 4.60
CA TYR A 60 7.76 -11.45 4.07
C TYR A 60 7.82 -12.98 4.05
N HIS A 61 8.60 -13.55 3.14
CA HIS A 61 9.04 -14.94 3.22
C HIS A 61 10.34 -15.01 4.02
N ARG A 62 10.33 -15.75 5.13
CA ARG A 62 11.48 -15.87 6.02
C ARG A 62 12.63 -16.53 5.29
N LYS A 63 13.82 -15.92 5.36
CA LYS A 63 15.01 -16.40 4.62
C LYS A 63 15.37 -17.86 4.88
N ASN A 64 15.24 -18.32 6.12
CA ASN A 64 15.78 -19.61 6.54
C ASN A 64 14.99 -20.81 5.99
N ASP A 65 13.72 -20.63 5.67
CA ASP A 65 12.82 -21.76 5.33
C ASP A 65 11.70 -21.41 4.35
N ASP A 66 11.72 -20.23 3.73
CA ASP A 66 10.70 -19.75 2.79
C ASP A 66 9.28 -19.61 3.40
N TYR A 67 9.15 -19.68 4.72
CA TYR A 67 7.82 -19.65 5.31
C TYR A 67 7.21 -18.24 5.24
N PRO A 68 5.99 -18.07 4.68
CA PRO A 68 5.35 -16.75 4.61
C PRO A 68 4.86 -16.33 6.00
N LEU A 69 5.24 -15.13 6.40
CA LEU A 69 4.84 -14.52 7.66
C LEU A 69 4.27 -13.13 7.41
N MET A 70 3.35 -12.71 8.28
CA MET A 70 2.90 -11.32 8.34
C MET A 70 3.07 -10.80 9.77
N VAL A 71 3.65 -9.61 9.91
CA VAL A 71 3.98 -9.04 11.23
C VAL A 71 3.33 -7.68 11.42
N LYS A 72 3.06 -7.33 12.68
CA LYS A 72 2.59 -5.99 13.03
C LYS A 72 3.64 -4.95 12.60
N PRO A 73 3.21 -3.75 12.13
CA PRO A 73 4.12 -2.75 11.55
C PRO A 73 5.31 -2.39 12.46
N HIS A 74 5.09 -2.24 13.77
CA HIS A 74 6.16 -1.90 14.72
C HIS A 74 7.27 -2.95 14.85
N LYS A 75 7.04 -4.21 14.43
CA LYS A 75 8.06 -5.27 14.44
C LYS A 75 8.95 -5.25 13.19
N TRP A 76 8.46 -4.64 12.11
CA TRP A 76 9.14 -4.68 10.82
C TRP A 76 10.55 -4.05 10.81
N PRO A 77 10.80 -2.87 11.42
CA PRO A 77 12.12 -2.25 11.36
C PRO A 77 13.24 -3.16 11.84
N SER A 78 13.04 -3.92 12.92
CA SER A 78 14.03 -4.88 13.43
C SER A 78 14.27 -6.04 12.46
N LEU A 79 13.23 -6.58 11.83
CA LEU A 79 13.33 -7.66 10.85
C LEU A 79 14.07 -7.22 9.58
N GLN A 80 13.73 -6.03 9.08
CA GLN A 80 14.42 -5.42 7.94
C GLN A 80 15.89 -5.14 8.26
N SER A 81 16.22 -4.70 9.48
CA SER A 81 17.61 -4.55 9.93
C SER A 81 18.37 -5.88 10.06
N SER A 82 17.69 -7.00 10.37
CA SER A 82 18.26 -8.35 10.26
C SER A 82 18.31 -8.88 8.82
N GLY A 83 17.86 -8.06 7.86
CA GLY A 83 17.95 -8.28 6.43
C GLY A 83 16.73 -8.94 5.79
N GLU A 84 15.65 -9.20 6.52
CA GLU A 84 14.39 -9.67 5.90
C GLU A 84 13.88 -8.64 4.88
N ILE A 85 13.23 -9.12 3.81
CA ILE A 85 12.75 -8.27 2.72
C ILE A 85 11.23 -8.42 2.63
N ALA A 86 10.52 -7.30 2.67
CA ALA A 86 9.06 -7.32 2.59
C ALA A 86 8.60 -7.68 1.18
N ASP A 87 7.66 -8.62 1.11
CA ASP A 87 6.90 -8.90 -0.11
C ASP A 87 5.90 -7.79 -0.37
N GLY A 88 5.18 -7.34 0.67
CA GLY A 88 4.09 -6.37 0.56
C GLY A 88 3.40 -6.06 1.90
N VAL A 89 2.39 -5.20 1.82
CA VAL A 89 1.53 -4.84 2.97
C VAL A 89 0.27 -5.68 2.93
N VAL A 90 -0.01 -6.44 3.97
CA VAL A 90 -1.26 -7.21 4.09
C VAL A 90 -2.35 -6.33 4.67
N VAL A 91 -3.53 -6.39 4.09
CA VAL A 91 -4.78 -5.83 4.62
C VAL A 91 -5.73 -6.99 4.92
N VAL A 92 -6.28 -6.99 6.13
CA VAL A 92 -7.28 -7.97 6.59
C VAL A 92 -8.53 -7.21 7.01
N GLU A 93 -9.57 -7.31 6.20
CA GLU A 93 -10.84 -6.62 6.43
C GLU A 93 -12.00 -7.39 5.80
N GLY A 94 -13.17 -7.41 6.44
CA GLY A 94 -14.38 -8.02 5.86
C GLY A 94 -14.23 -9.51 5.48
N GLY A 95 -13.38 -10.26 6.19
CA GLY A 95 -13.09 -11.67 5.88
C GLY A 95 -12.20 -11.90 4.65
N LYS A 96 -11.58 -10.83 4.11
CA LYS A 96 -10.62 -10.90 3.00
C LYS A 96 -9.21 -10.62 3.50
N ILE A 97 -8.23 -11.17 2.78
CA ILE A 97 -6.81 -10.92 2.99
C ILE A 97 -6.21 -10.54 1.63
N LEU A 98 -5.60 -9.36 1.55
CA LEU A 98 -5.02 -8.83 0.32
C LEU A 98 -3.61 -8.31 0.59
N VAL A 99 -2.64 -8.69 -0.24
CA VAL A 99 -1.25 -8.20 -0.15
C VAL A 99 -1.07 -7.10 -1.19
N VAL A 100 -0.70 -5.90 -0.77
CA VAL A 100 -0.47 -4.73 -1.62
C VAL A 100 1.03 -4.58 -1.88
N ALA A 101 1.42 -4.42 -3.16
CA ALA A 101 2.81 -4.32 -3.56
C ALA A 101 3.53 -3.10 -2.95
N PRO A 102 4.82 -3.20 -2.57
CA PRO A 102 5.60 -2.08 -2.05
C PRO A 102 5.81 -0.95 -3.06
N THR A 103 5.78 -1.25 -4.35
CA THR A 103 6.00 -0.29 -5.43
C THR A 103 4.88 -0.32 -6.46
N GLU A 104 4.82 0.73 -7.29
CA GLU A 104 3.83 0.91 -8.36
C GLU A 104 4.49 1.50 -9.60
N ALA A 105 3.74 1.53 -10.71
CA ALA A 105 4.09 2.23 -11.93
C ALA A 105 2.96 3.14 -12.41
N SER A 106 3.27 4.04 -13.35
CA SER A 106 2.29 4.84 -14.09
C SER A 106 2.24 4.34 -15.52
N LEU A 107 1.18 3.63 -15.90
CA LEU A 107 1.09 2.93 -17.17
C LEU A 107 -0.26 3.16 -17.85
N ARG A 108 -0.29 2.91 -19.15
CA ARG A 108 -1.55 2.66 -19.87
C ARG A 108 -2.08 1.27 -19.50
N TRP A 109 -3.37 1.06 -19.68
CA TRP A 109 -3.96 -0.25 -19.43
C TRP A 109 -3.60 -1.26 -20.53
N SER A 110 -3.61 -0.84 -21.80
CA SER A 110 -3.21 -1.65 -22.97
C SER A 110 -2.64 -0.76 -24.08
N SER A 111 -2.10 -1.36 -25.16
CA SER A 111 -1.60 -0.61 -26.32
C SER A 111 -2.71 -0.11 -27.26
N ALA A 112 -3.85 -0.80 -27.28
CA ALA A 112 -5.02 -0.52 -28.11
C ALA A 112 -6.29 -0.99 -27.39
N ALA A 113 -7.47 -0.60 -27.90
CA ALA A 113 -8.74 -1.08 -27.36
C ALA A 113 -8.85 -2.60 -27.54
N ILE A 114 -9.10 -3.32 -26.44
CA ILE A 114 -9.23 -4.77 -26.41
C ILE A 114 -10.10 -5.18 -25.22
N SER A 115 -10.97 -6.16 -25.45
CA SER A 115 -11.66 -6.90 -24.39
C SER A 115 -10.66 -7.91 -23.81
N GLY A 116 -10.07 -7.62 -22.66
CA GLY A 116 -9.11 -8.55 -22.04
C GLY A 116 -9.80 -9.75 -21.37
N GLY A 117 -11.08 -9.59 -21.02
CA GLY A 117 -11.91 -10.60 -20.39
C GLY A 117 -11.81 -10.57 -18.87
N GLY A 118 -12.64 -11.37 -18.21
CA GLY A 118 -12.84 -11.29 -16.76
C GLY A 118 -14.19 -10.67 -16.43
N THR A 119 -14.25 -9.89 -15.36
CA THR A 119 -15.45 -9.14 -14.99
C THR A 119 -15.59 -7.91 -15.91
N THR A 120 -16.61 -7.91 -16.77
CA THR A 120 -16.94 -6.79 -17.65
C THR A 120 -18.36 -6.32 -17.37
N THR A 121 -18.52 -5.09 -16.91
CA THR A 121 -19.83 -4.54 -16.54
C THR A 121 -19.85 -3.02 -16.61
N GLY A 122 -20.99 -2.46 -17.00
CA GLY A 122 -21.30 -1.03 -16.82
C GLY A 122 -22.01 -0.72 -15.49
N ASP A 123 -22.45 -1.76 -14.77
CA ASP A 123 -23.13 -1.60 -13.49
C ASP A 123 -22.14 -1.39 -12.35
N ARG A 124 -22.30 -0.27 -11.66
CA ARG A 124 -21.40 0.16 -10.56
C ARG A 124 -21.46 -0.79 -9.37
N VAL A 125 -22.63 -1.34 -9.05
CA VAL A 125 -22.78 -2.27 -7.91
C VAL A 125 -22.03 -3.57 -8.18
N THR A 126 -22.16 -4.11 -9.39
CA THR A 126 -21.42 -5.29 -9.84
C THR A 126 -19.92 -5.03 -9.84
N ALA A 127 -19.49 -3.87 -10.37
CA ALA A 127 -18.07 -3.52 -10.39
C ALA A 127 -17.48 -3.38 -8.97
N MET A 128 -18.17 -2.71 -8.05
CA MET A 128 -17.70 -2.53 -6.66
C MET A 128 -17.66 -3.84 -5.86
N ASN A 129 -18.49 -4.81 -6.23
CA ASN A 129 -18.47 -6.15 -5.63
C ASN A 129 -17.54 -7.13 -6.37
N ASP A 130 -16.83 -6.69 -7.40
CA ASP A 130 -15.85 -7.52 -8.11
C ASP A 130 -14.64 -7.78 -7.22
N TRP A 131 -14.41 -9.06 -6.93
CA TRP A 131 -13.27 -9.58 -6.16
C TRP A 131 -12.47 -10.60 -6.98
N ASN A 132 -12.60 -10.56 -8.31
CA ASN A 132 -12.05 -11.57 -9.21
C ASN A 132 -10.75 -11.11 -9.91
N GLY A 133 -10.02 -10.15 -9.34
CA GLY A 133 -8.91 -9.48 -10.01
C GLY A 133 -7.81 -10.43 -10.49
N LYS A 134 -7.53 -11.51 -9.75
CA LYS A 134 -6.58 -12.55 -10.15
C LYS A 134 -6.99 -13.24 -11.45
N ALA A 135 -8.23 -13.73 -11.53
CA ALA A 135 -8.71 -14.43 -12.72
C ALA A 135 -8.92 -13.47 -13.90
N SER A 136 -9.38 -12.24 -13.64
CA SER A 136 -9.49 -11.20 -14.66
C SER A 136 -8.13 -10.86 -15.25
N THR A 137 -7.10 -10.63 -14.43
CA THR A 137 -5.75 -10.32 -14.91
C THR A 137 -5.18 -11.47 -15.74
N ALA A 138 -5.37 -12.72 -15.32
CA ALA A 138 -4.92 -13.89 -16.09
C ALA A 138 -5.54 -13.94 -17.49
N LYS A 139 -6.86 -13.70 -17.60
CA LYS A 139 -7.55 -13.59 -18.90
C LYS A 139 -7.01 -12.42 -19.73
N GLN A 140 -6.81 -11.27 -19.11
CA GLN A 140 -6.33 -10.05 -19.77
C GLN A 140 -4.93 -10.21 -20.33
N VAL A 141 -4.03 -10.87 -19.61
CA VAL A 141 -2.68 -11.23 -20.09
C VAL A 141 -2.77 -12.22 -21.25
N ALA A 142 -3.66 -13.22 -21.17
CA ALA A 142 -3.85 -14.22 -22.23
C ALA A 142 -4.48 -13.64 -23.51
N ALA A 143 -5.26 -12.57 -23.39
CA ALA A 143 -5.91 -11.90 -24.53
C ALA A 143 -4.94 -11.07 -25.40
N SER A 144 -3.69 -10.88 -24.96
CA SER A 144 -2.70 -10.05 -25.66
C SER A 144 -2.47 -10.53 -27.11
N THR A 145 -2.42 -9.58 -28.05
CA THR A 145 -2.08 -9.83 -29.46
C THR A 145 -1.01 -8.84 -29.93
N SER A 146 -0.47 -9.04 -31.13
CA SER A 146 0.47 -8.08 -31.74
C SER A 146 -0.16 -6.71 -32.01
N ALA A 147 -1.48 -6.64 -32.24
CA ALA A 147 -2.21 -5.39 -32.48
C ALA A 147 -2.67 -4.70 -31.18
N ALA A 148 -2.84 -5.46 -30.10
CA ALA A 148 -3.31 -4.98 -28.81
C ALA A 148 -2.60 -5.73 -27.67
N ILE A 149 -1.54 -5.11 -27.16
CA ILE A 149 -0.64 -5.67 -26.16
C ILE A 149 -1.17 -5.36 -24.77
N THR A 150 -1.26 -6.39 -23.93
CA THR A 150 -1.66 -6.31 -22.52
C THR A 150 -0.66 -7.01 -21.58
N ASN A 151 0.20 -7.90 -22.10
CA ASN A 151 0.99 -8.85 -21.32
C ASN A 151 2.45 -8.44 -21.06
N THR A 152 2.88 -7.25 -21.45
CA THR A 152 4.24 -6.75 -21.17
C THR A 152 4.25 -5.81 -19.96
N ALA A 153 5.44 -5.56 -19.40
CA ALA A 153 5.61 -4.64 -18.27
C ALA A 153 5.26 -3.17 -18.59
N SER A 154 5.01 -2.84 -19.86
CA SER A 154 4.60 -1.51 -20.29
C SER A 154 3.09 -1.24 -20.11
N TYR A 155 2.30 -2.27 -19.78
CA TYR A 155 0.84 -2.20 -19.68
C TYR A 155 0.34 -2.80 -18.37
N ALA A 156 -0.75 -2.27 -17.84
CA ALA A 156 -1.18 -2.55 -16.46
C ALA A 156 -1.32 -4.05 -16.12
N PRO A 157 -2.04 -4.89 -16.89
CA PRO A 157 -2.17 -6.32 -16.57
C PRO A 157 -0.82 -7.05 -16.60
N GLY A 158 -0.01 -6.81 -17.64
CA GLY A 158 1.29 -7.42 -17.83
C GLY A 158 2.30 -6.99 -16.76
N TYR A 159 2.35 -5.71 -16.42
CA TYR A 159 3.17 -5.19 -15.32
C TYR A 159 2.84 -5.89 -14.01
N CYS A 160 1.55 -5.99 -13.66
CA CYS A 160 1.15 -6.70 -12.45
C CYS A 160 1.54 -8.18 -12.50
N ASN A 161 1.28 -8.88 -13.60
CA ASN A 161 1.62 -10.30 -13.73
C ASN A 161 3.13 -10.57 -13.70
N LEU A 162 3.95 -9.63 -14.20
CA LEU A 162 5.41 -9.73 -14.22
C LEU A 162 6.08 -9.16 -12.95
N TYR A 163 5.31 -8.49 -12.10
CA TYR A 163 5.83 -7.95 -10.84
C TYR A 163 6.39 -9.08 -9.98
N SER A 164 7.54 -8.84 -9.36
CA SER A 164 8.25 -9.86 -8.59
C SER A 164 8.91 -9.21 -7.39
N ARG A 165 8.74 -9.84 -6.22
CA ARG A 165 9.41 -9.49 -4.96
C ARG A 165 9.95 -10.79 -4.38
N ALA A 166 11.26 -10.86 -4.25
CA ALA A 166 11.96 -11.97 -3.64
C ALA A 166 12.91 -11.45 -2.56
N ASN A 167 13.12 -12.26 -1.54
CA ASN A 167 14.14 -12.05 -0.54
C ASN A 167 15.54 -12.39 -1.11
N ALA A 168 16.57 -12.28 -0.27
CA ALA A 168 17.96 -12.51 -0.66
C ALA A 168 18.25 -13.92 -1.22
N ASN A 169 17.37 -14.90 -0.97
CA ASN A 169 17.51 -16.28 -1.41
C ASN A 169 16.64 -16.59 -2.65
N GLY A 170 15.99 -15.60 -3.26
CA GLY A 170 15.10 -15.80 -4.42
C GLY A 170 13.68 -16.25 -4.06
N ASN A 171 13.39 -16.33 -2.78
CA ASN A 171 12.13 -16.79 -2.19
C ASN A 171 11.16 -15.62 -1.99
N GLY A 172 9.87 -15.80 -2.24
CA GLY A 172 8.90 -14.70 -2.12
C GLY A 172 7.68 -14.78 -3.02
N LEU A 173 7.03 -13.64 -3.17
CA LEU A 173 6.01 -13.42 -4.18
C LEU A 173 6.66 -13.08 -5.54
N THR A 174 7.05 -14.12 -6.28
CA THR A 174 7.65 -14.02 -7.61
C THR A 174 6.62 -13.75 -8.72
N ALA A 175 7.10 -13.48 -9.94
CA ALA A 175 6.27 -13.24 -11.12
C ALA A 175 5.20 -14.32 -11.32
N GLY A 176 3.99 -13.91 -11.71
CA GLY A 176 2.80 -14.75 -11.84
C GLY A 176 1.98 -14.88 -10.55
N LYS A 177 2.50 -14.49 -9.39
CA LYS A 177 1.75 -14.44 -8.12
C LYS A 177 0.99 -13.14 -7.91
N TRP A 178 1.23 -12.12 -8.73
CA TRP A 178 0.66 -10.77 -8.61
C TRP A 178 -0.36 -10.49 -9.71
N TRP A 179 -1.37 -9.68 -9.40
CA TRP A 179 -2.42 -9.30 -10.36
C TRP A 179 -2.82 -7.84 -10.24
N LEU A 180 -3.50 -7.35 -11.29
CA LEU A 180 -4.10 -6.02 -11.30
C LEU A 180 -5.38 -6.08 -10.46
N PRO A 181 -5.48 -5.33 -9.36
CA PRO A 181 -6.65 -5.38 -8.48
C PRO A 181 -7.94 -5.12 -9.26
N SER A 182 -8.98 -5.88 -8.95
CA SER A 182 -10.37 -5.56 -9.32
C SER A 182 -10.84 -4.31 -8.58
N LEU A 183 -11.98 -3.73 -9.00
CA LEU A 183 -12.48 -2.51 -8.38
C LEU A 183 -12.84 -2.71 -6.90
N GLY A 184 -13.41 -3.86 -6.51
CA GLY A 184 -13.66 -4.19 -5.10
C GLY A 184 -12.38 -4.32 -4.27
N GLU A 185 -11.34 -4.97 -4.82
CA GLU A 185 -10.01 -5.02 -4.19
C GLU A 185 -9.40 -3.61 -4.03
N MET A 186 -9.57 -2.74 -5.02
CA MET A 186 -9.10 -1.36 -4.96
C MET A 186 -9.85 -0.52 -3.91
N PHE A 187 -11.15 -0.79 -3.69
CA PHE A 187 -11.90 -0.17 -2.59
C PHE A 187 -11.38 -0.58 -1.21
N MET A 188 -10.93 -1.83 -1.04
CA MET A 188 -10.25 -2.24 0.20
C MET A 188 -8.94 -1.48 0.41
N ILE A 189 -8.18 -1.23 -0.66
CA ILE A 189 -6.98 -0.38 -0.59
C ILE A 189 -7.36 1.04 -0.19
N TYR A 190 -8.37 1.64 -0.81
CA TYR A 190 -8.85 2.99 -0.49
C TYR A 190 -9.27 3.12 0.98
N ALA A 191 -10.10 2.19 1.47
CA ALA A 191 -10.58 2.18 2.86
C ALA A 191 -9.44 2.10 3.90
N ASN A 192 -8.31 1.50 3.53
CA ASN A 192 -7.16 1.30 4.41
C ASN A 192 -5.94 2.14 4.03
N MET A 193 -6.07 3.11 3.11
CA MET A 193 -4.95 3.79 2.48
C MET A 193 -3.96 4.40 3.48
N GLN A 194 -4.46 5.04 4.55
CA GLN A 194 -3.60 5.64 5.58
C GLN A 194 -2.76 4.57 6.32
N LYS A 195 -3.39 3.44 6.68
CA LYS A 195 -2.72 2.34 7.37
C LYS A 195 -1.71 1.64 6.46
N ILE A 196 -2.06 1.47 5.18
CA ILE A 196 -1.16 0.93 4.16
C ILE A 196 0.03 1.86 3.96
N ASN A 197 -0.19 3.17 3.81
CA ASN A 197 0.85 4.17 3.64
C ASN A 197 1.79 4.25 4.84
N TYR A 198 1.28 4.03 6.06
CA TYR A 198 2.14 3.88 7.23
C TYR A 198 3.05 2.66 7.10
N CYS A 199 2.52 1.48 6.76
CA CYS A 199 3.33 0.28 6.56
C CYS A 199 4.36 0.46 5.43
N LEU A 200 3.96 1.05 4.30
CA LEU A 200 4.85 1.34 3.18
C LEU A 200 5.99 2.28 3.60
N SER A 201 5.74 3.26 4.48
CA SER A 201 6.79 4.16 4.98
C SER A 201 7.89 3.44 5.78
N LEU A 202 7.63 2.23 6.28
CA LEU A 202 8.58 1.41 7.03
C LEU A 202 9.41 0.47 6.12
N ILE A 203 8.97 0.25 4.87
CA ILE A 203 9.60 -0.70 3.94
C ILE A 203 10.64 0.04 3.07
N ASN A 204 11.88 -0.44 3.08
CA ASN A 204 12.94 0.13 2.25
C ASN A 204 12.61 0.01 0.76
N GLY A 205 12.71 1.13 0.05
CA GLY A 205 12.45 1.21 -1.40
C GLY A 205 10.97 1.15 -1.79
N ALA A 206 10.05 1.20 -0.83
CA ALA A 206 8.62 1.31 -1.11
C ALA A 206 8.20 2.74 -1.49
N THR A 207 7.10 2.85 -2.23
CA THR A 207 6.43 4.11 -2.53
C THR A 207 5.04 4.11 -1.92
N GLN A 208 4.66 5.19 -1.25
CA GLN A 208 3.31 5.35 -0.71
C GLN A 208 2.28 5.50 -1.85
N LEU A 209 1.05 5.09 -1.59
CA LEU A 209 -0.11 5.37 -2.42
C LEU A 209 -0.35 6.88 -2.46
N ALA A 210 -0.69 7.40 -3.63
CA ALA A 210 -1.04 8.79 -3.84
C ALA A 210 -2.55 8.96 -4.00
N GLU A 211 -3.08 10.14 -3.66
CA GLU A 211 -4.48 10.50 -3.89
C GLU A 211 -4.69 10.83 -5.38
N THR A 212 -4.69 9.78 -6.20
CA THR A 212 -4.89 9.86 -7.65
C THR A 212 -5.63 8.63 -8.16
N TRP A 213 -5.80 8.51 -9.47
CA TRP A 213 -6.49 7.37 -10.09
C TRP A 213 -5.61 6.11 -10.20
N TYR A 214 -6.21 4.96 -9.91
CA TYR A 214 -5.58 3.66 -10.00
C TYR A 214 -6.36 2.75 -10.92
N TRP A 215 -5.67 2.14 -11.88
CA TRP A 215 -6.26 1.17 -12.78
C TRP A 215 -6.74 -0.07 -12.03
N THR A 216 -7.80 -0.67 -12.57
CA THR A 216 -8.33 -1.94 -12.10
C THR A 216 -8.44 -2.94 -13.25
N SER A 217 -8.57 -4.22 -12.91
CA SER A 217 -8.87 -5.29 -13.86
C SER A 217 -10.36 -5.42 -14.17
N THR A 218 -11.23 -4.65 -13.53
CA THR A 218 -12.66 -4.62 -13.88
C THR A 218 -12.85 -3.80 -15.16
N GLU A 219 -13.45 -4.40 -16.19
CA GLU A 219 -13.65 -3.75 -17.48
C GLU A 219 -15.07 -3.18 -17.61
N LEU A 220 -15.25 -2.13 -18.40
CA LEU A 220 -16.58 -1.71 -18.89
C LEU A 220 -16.78 -2.16 -20.34
N SER A 221 -15.75 -2.02 -21.17
CA SER A 221 -15.76 -2.42 -22.57
C SER A 221 -14.34 -2.65 -23.09
N ALA A 222 -14.22 -2.97 -24.38
CA ALA A 222 -12.92 -3.07 -25.05
C ALA A 222 -12.08 -1.78 -24.92
N ALA A 223 -12.70 -0.60 -24.88
CA ALA A 223 -11.99 0.67 -24.83
C ALA A 223 -11.77 1.22 -23.41
N ILE A 224 -12.55 0.76 -22.44
CA ILE A 224 -12.67 1.39 -21.11
C ILE A 224 -12.49 0.36 -19.99
N ALA A 225 -11.65 0.69 -19.03
CA ALA A 225 -11.55 0.00 -17.74
C ALA A 225 -12.07 0.89 -16.60
N TRP A 226 -12.53 0.25 -15.53
CA TRP A 226 -12.78 0.95 -14.27
C TRP A 226 -11.45 1.38 -13.65
N TYR A 227 -11.47 2.53 -13.00
CA TYR A 227 -10.41 2.97 -12.10
C TYR A 227 -11.06 3.49 -10.81
N LEU A 228 -10.26 3.65 -9.76
CA LEU A 228 -10.66 4.35 -8.54
C LEU A 228 -9.73 5.55 -8.29
N TYR A 229 -10.29 6.74 -8.11
CA TYR A 229 -9.55 7.89 -7.62
C TYR A 229 -9.49 7.85 -6.09
N LEU A 230 -8.28 7.67 -5.54
CA LEU A 230 -8.08 7.46 -4.10
C LEU A 230 -8.20 8.74 -3.26
N GLY A 231 -8.42 9.92 -3.85
CA GLY A 231 -8.64 11.15 -3.08
C GLY A 231 -10.09 11.31 -2.59
N ASP A 232 -11.07 10.86 -3.36
CA ASP A 232 -12.50 11.06 -3.06
C ASP A 232 -13.40 9.84 -3.42
N GLY A 233 -12.80 8.73 -3.88
CA GLY A 233 -13.52 7.52 -4.22
C GLY A 233 -14.27 7.58 -5.56
N ILE A 234 -13.99 8.57 -6.42
CA ILE A 234 -14.63 8.68 -7.74
C ILE A 234 -14.27 7.47 -8.63
N THR A 235 -15.30 6.91 -9.26
CA THR A 235 -15.23 5.84 -10.27
C THR A 235 -15.73 6.29 -11.66
N SER A 236 -16.06 7.57 -11.84
CA SER A 236 -17.04 8.03 -12.85
C SER A 236 -16.50 8.63 -14.15
N HIS A 237 -15.20 8.55 -14.48
CA HIS A 237 -14.69 9.04 -15.78
C HIS A 237 -13.93 7.99 -16.57
N TRP A 238 -14.51 6.81 -16.77
CA TRP A 238 -14.16 5.83 -17.81
C TRP A 238 -12.75 5.99 -18.41
N GLY A 239 -11.77 5.31 -17.81
CA GLY A 239 -10.40 5.45 -18.26
C GLY A 239 -10.18 4.77 -19.61
N ALA A 240 -9.84 5.54 -20.63
CA ALA A 240 -9.50 5.02 -21.95
C ALA A 240 -8.21 4.19 -21.87
N LYS A 241 -8.33 2.88 -22.11
CA LYS A 241 -7.25 1.91 -21.86
C LYS A 241 -5.96 2.21 -22.62
N ALA A 242 -6.09 2.68 -23.86
CA ALA A 242 -4.99 2.85 -24.81
C ALA A 242 -4.33 4.24 -24.79
N SER A 243 -4.96 5.23 -24.16
CA SER A 243 -4.50 6.63 -24.16
C SER A 243 -4.35 7.23 -22.77
N GLY A 244 -5.12 6.76 -21.78
CA GLY A 244 -5.01 7.18 -20.39
C GLY A 244 -3.82 6.52 -19.68
N THR A 245 -3.09 7.30 -18.90
CA THR A 245 -2.05 6.80 -17.99
C THR A 245 -2.55 6.89 -16.55
N GLY A 246 -2.52 5.78 -15.82
CA GLY A 246 -2.98 5.67 -14.44
C GLY A 246 -1.97 4.94 -13.58
N ARG A 247 -2.10 5.07 -12.25
CA ARG A 247 -1.26 4.30 -11.32
C ARG A 247 -1.66 2.84 -11.36
N VAL A 248 -0.67 1.96 -11.24
CA VAL A 248 -0.83 0.51 -11.23
C VAL A 248 -0.11 -0.04 -10.01
N ARG A 249 -0.89 -0.51 -9.03
CA ARG A 249 -0.40 -1.11 -7.80
C ARG A 249 -0.78 -2.59 -7.80
N PRO A 250 0.17 -3.50 -8.05
CA PRO A 250 -0.10 -4.94 -8.02
C PRO A 250 -0.59 -5.38 -6.64
N VAL A 251 -1.44 -6.40 -6.63
CA VAL A 251 -1.87 -7.08 -5.41
C VAL A 251 -1.64 -8.58 -5.52
N SER A 252 -1.62 -9.26 -4.38
CA SER A 252 -1.46 -10.71 -4.29
C SER A 252 -2.27 -11.29 -3.14
N ALA A 253 -2.27 -12.62 -3.02
CA ALA A 253 -2.83 -13.35 -1.90
C ALA A 253 -1.71 -13.63 -0.89
N PHE A 254 -2.11 -13.81 0.38
CA PHE A 254 -1.22 -14.41 1.36
C PHE A 254 -1.13 -15.91 1.08
N ILE A 255 -0.02 -16.35 0.50
CA ILE A 255 0.23 -17.73 0.07
C ILE A 255 1.61 -18.20 0.50
N SER A 256 1.74 -19.51 0.72
CA SER A 256 3.00 -20.24 0.78
C SER A 256 3.50 -20.57 -0.62
#